data_AF-A0A1V5NQG7-F1
#
_entry.id   AF-A0A1V5NQG7-F1
#
_cell.length_a   1.000
_cell.length_b   1.000
_cell.length_c   1.000
_cell.angle_alpha   90.00
_cell.angle_beta   90.00
_cell.angle_gamma   90.00
#
_symmetry.space_group_name_H-M   'P 1'
#
loop_
_entity.id
_entity.type
_entity.pdbx_description
1 polymer ?
#
loop_
_entity_poly.entity_id
_entity_poly.type
_entity_poly.pdbx_seq_one_letter_code
_entity_poly.pdbx_strand_id
1 'polypeptide(L)'
;MFKKTRSVVVVVVLLLFSVIIYGCGARDKITSTGQLNGKQFAVPTGTVADQLVLSKFPQAKFQYYNTVLDCCMAVKAGKADAAAYDEPILKNIAAKNPGLAVLPEMITVDNYGFAVAPDNQELKTAIDDVVRELKANGTYDQMMTRWFPQSGSPDHMPAIKLDGGRGVLKLGTAAVTEPFSFVDGSQKVVGFDIELASYVAQKLGMKLEVVNMDFGAMIPSLTAGKVDMIGACITITDERAQKVLFSEPYYQGGIAALVKQ
;
A
#
# COMPACT_ATOMS: atom_id res chain seq x y z
N MET A 1 87.01 -9.13 -24.47
CA MET A 1 86.97 -10.19 -23.44
C MET A 1 85.52 -10.31 -22.95
N PHE A 2 84.88 -11.45 -23.26
CA PHE A 2 83.71 -12.11 -22.64
C PHE A 2 82.34 -11.40 -22.40
N LYS A 3 81.36 -11.89 -23.20
CA LYS A 3 79.99 -12.41 -22.86
C LYS A 3 78.95 -11.41 -22.30
N LYS A 4 77.65 -11.47 -22.62
CA LYS A 4 76.77 -12.64 -22.86
C LYS A 4 75.43 -12.20 -23.49
N THR A 5 74.80 -13.17 -24.15
CA THR A 5 73.54 -13.27 -24.91
C THR A 5 72.24 -13.06 -24.13
N ARG A 6 71.15 -12.63 -24.82
CA ARG A 6 69.77 -13.23 -24.93
C ARG A 6 68.74 -12.14 -25.34
N SER A 7 68.16 -12.21 -26.54
CA SER A 7 66.89 -12.88 -26.91
C SER A 7 65.63 -11.99 -26.78
N VAL A 8 65.15 -11.54 -27.95
CA VAL A 8 63.76 -11.35 -28.42
C VAL A 8 62.62 -11.43 -27.40
N VAL A 9 61.77 -10.39 -27.31
CA VAL A 9 60.29 -10.49 -27.30
C VAL A 9 59.68 -9.16 -27.81
N VAL A 10 58.86 -9.26 -28.85
CA VAL A 10 57.91 -8.24 -29.33
C VAL A 10 56.64 -8.32 -28.49
N VAL A 11 56.12 -7.20 -27.95
CA VAL A 11 54.69 -7.10 -27.59
C VAL A 11 54.16 -5.71 -27.92
N VAL A 12 53.41 -5.64 -29.01
CA VAL A 12 52.45 -4.57 -29.30
C VAL A 12 51.21 -4.84 -28.44
N VAL A 13 50.91 -3.98 -27.47
CA VAL A 13 49.68 -4.05 -26.67
C VAL A 13 48.75 -2.91 -27.10
N LEU A 14 48.01 -3.14 -28.18
CA LEU A 14 46.75 -2.45 -28.49
C LEU A 14 45.65 -3.19 -27.72
N LEU A 15 45.46 -2.84 -26.45
CA LEU A 15 44.35 -3.34 -25.65
C LEU A 15 43.08 -2.56 -26.00
N LEU A 16 42.28 -3.22 -26.84
CA LEU A 16 40.84 -3.07 -27.04
C LEU A 16 40.12 -2.52 -25.79
N PHE A 17 39.82 -1.22 -25.79
CA PHE A 17 38.65 -0.69 -25.08
C PHE A 17 37.41 -1.03 -25.90
N SER A 18 37.06 -2.31 -25.96
CA SER A 18 35.71 -2.73 -26.33
C SER A 18 34.79 -2.36 -25.17
N VAL A 19 34.33 -1.12 -25.17
CA VAL A 19 33.17 -0.66 -24.41
C VAL A 19 32.04 -1.61 -24.76
N ILE A 20 31.72 -2.51 -23.84
CA ILE A 20 30.50 -3.29 -23.92
C ILE A 20 29.39 -2.30 -23.60
N ILE A 21 28.89 -1.62 -24.64
CA ILE A 21 27.59 -0.98 -24.62
C ILE A 21 26.58 -2.14 -24.58
N TYR A 22 26.38 -2.75 -23.40
CA TYR A 22 25.16 -3.49 -23.16
C TYR A 22 24.05 -2.46 -23.31
N GLY A 23 23.40 -2.52 -24.45
CA GLY A 23 22.44 -1.53 -24.87
C GLY A 23 21.42 -1.26 -23.78
N CYS A 24 20.90 -0.04 -23.79
CA CYS A 24 19.51 0.20 -23.48
C CYS A 24 18.64 -0.70 -24.38
N GLY A 25 18.59 -2.00 -24.09
CA GLY A 25 17.54 -2.86 -24.59
C GLY A 25 16.25 -2.33 -24.02
N ALA A 26 15.30 -1.99 -24.89
CA ALA A 26 13.94 -1.71 -24.47
C ALA A 26 13.50 -2.87 -23.56
N ARG A 27 13.24 -2.60 -22.28
CA ARG A 27 12.69 -3.64 -21.40
C ARG A 27 11.36 -4.06 -22.02
N ASP A 28 11.16 -5.36 -22.17
CA ASP A 28 9.92 -5.90 -22.69
C ASP A 28 8.74 -5.36 -21.86
N LYS A 29 7.70 -4.92 -22.57
CA LYS A 29 6.48 -4.43 -21.95
C LYS A 29 5.82 -5.55 -21.14
N ILE A 30 5.58 -5.29 -19.86
CA ILE A 30 4.86 -6.20 -18.97
C ILE A 30 3.36 -5.93 -19.15
N THR A 31 2.61 -6.96 -19.53
CA THR A 31 1.17 -6.88 -19.80
C THR A 31 0.35 -7.91 -19.03
N SER A 32 0.99 -8.90 -18.41
CA SER A 32 0.31 -9.92 -17.60
C SER A 32 1.13 -10.35 -16.38
N THR A 33 0.47 -10.96 -15.40
CA THR A 33 1.12 -11.36 -14.15
C THR A 33 2.14 -12.49 -14.37
N GLY A 34 1.98 -13.30 -15.42
CA GLY A 34 2.93 -14.36 -15.78
C GLY A 34 4.35 -13.87 -16.10
N GLN A 35 4.51 -12.58 -16.43
CA GLN A 35 5.81 -11.97 -16.73
C GLN A 35 6.52 -11.41 -15.47
N LEU A 36 5.92 -11.54 -14.29
CA LEU A 36 6.41 -10.93 -13.06
C LEU A 36 7.41 -11.78 -12.27
N ASN A 37 7.56 -13.07 -12.57
CA ASN A 37 8.49 -13.92 -11.84
C ASN A 37 9.95 -13.45 -12.07
N GLY A 38 10.73 -13.34 -10.99
CA GLY A 38 12.12 -12.85 -11.04
C GLY A 38 12.28 -11.34 -11.20
N LYS A 39 11.17 -10.57 -11.29
CA LYS A 39 11.20 -9.12 -11.48
C LYS A 39 11.52 -8.36 -10.19
N GLN A 40 11.97 -7.12 -10.37
CA GLN A 40 12.20 -6.17 -9.29
C GLN A 40 10.91 -5.43 -8.96
N PHE A 41 10.37 -5.64 -7.77
CA PHE A 41 9.21 -4.94 -7.25
C PHE A 41 9.61 -3.75 -6.38
N ALA A 42 8.83 -2.68 -6.45
CA ALA A 42 8.79 -1.62 -5.47
C ALA A 42 7.59 -1.84 -4.52
N VAL A 43 7.83 -1.81 -3.22
CA VAL A 43 6.80 -2.05 -2.18
C VAL A 43 6.95 -1.06 -1.03
N PRO A 44 5.85 -0.64 -0.37
CA PRO A 44 5.96 0.22 0.80
C PRO A 44 6.44 -0.56 2.03
N THR A 45 7.32 0.07 2.80
CA THR A 45 7.90 -0.48 4.02
C THR A 45 6.84 -0.73 5.10
N GLY A 46 6.95 -1.86 5.81
CA GLY A 46 6.05 -2.20 6.92
C GLY A 46 4.71 -2.83 6.49
N THR A 47 4.50 -3.03 5.18
CA THR A 47 3.33 -3.70 4.63
C THR A 47 3.60 -5.21 4.45
N VAL A 48 2.58 -5.98 4.08
CA VAL A 48 2.73 -7.42 3.75
C VAL A 48 2.84 -7.67 2.24
N ALA A 49 2.97 -6.61 1.43
CA ALA A 49 2.93 -6.73 -0.02
C ALA A 49 4.04 -7.62 -0.57
N ASP A 50 5.24 -7.58 0.00
CA ASP A 50 6.35 -8.45 -0.39
C ASP A 50 6.10 -9.93 -0.09
N GLN A 51 5.60 -10.25 1.10
CA GLN A 51 5.20 -11.61 1.49
C GLN A 51 4.12 -12.16 0.55
N LEU A 52 3.12 -11.34 0.23
CA LEU A 52 2.03 -11.71 -0.67
C LEU A 52 2.52 -11.88 -2.12
N VAL A 53 3.46 -11.05 -2.59
CA VAL A 53 4.11 -11.22 -3.89
C VAL A 53 4.93 -12.52 -3.91
N LEU A 54 5.71 -12.80 -2.86
CA LEU A 54 6.54 -14.01 -2.77
C LEU A 54 5.72 -15.30 -2.77
N SER A 55 4.49 -15.27 -2.25
CA SER A 55 3.58 -16.43 -2.27
C SER A 55 3.28 -16.93 -3.69
N LYS A 56 3.33 -16.04 -4.71
CA LYS A 56 3.08 -16.34 -6.12
C LYS A 56 4.34 -16.29 -6.99
N PHE A 57 5.27 -15.41 -6.65
CA PHE A 57 6.50 -15.14 -7.40
C PHE A 57 7.72 -15.31 -6.49
N PRO A 58 8.15 -16.55 -6.18
CA PRO A 58 9.18 -16.82 -5.17
C PRO A 58 10.56 -16.28 -5.55
N GLN A 59 10.79 -15.86 -6.79
CA GLN A 59 12.03 -15.25 -7.26
C GLN A 59 11.97 -13.71 -7.32
N ALA A 60 10.86 -13.10 -6.89
CA ALA A 60 10.71 -11.65 -6.87
C ALA A 60 11.78 -11.00 -5.97
N LYS A 61 12.23 -9.81 -6.38
CA LYS A 61 13.17 -8.97 -5.64
C LYS A 61 12.47 -7.69 -5.20
N PHE A 62 12.91 -7.08 -4.11
CA PHE A 62 12.21 -5.93 -3.52
C PHE A 62 13.12 -4.71 -3.36
N GLN A 63 12.55 -3.54 -3.66
CA GLN A 63 13.03 -2.23 -3.26
C GLN A 63 11.95 -1.60 -2.41
N TYR A 64 12.34 -1.10 -1.25
CA TYR A 64 11.41 -0.59 -0.25
C TYR A 64 11.36 0.94 -0.33
N TYR A 65 10.15 1.48 -0.25
CA TYR A 65 9.88 2.92 -0.24
C TYR A 65 8.98 3.28 0.92
N ASN A 66 8.86 4.57 1.23
CA ASN A 66 8.01 5.04 2.32
C ASN A 66 6.54 5.13 1.91
N THR A 67 6.25 5.48 0.65
CA THR A 67 4.89 5.62 0.14
C THR A 67 4.64 4.76 -1.10
N VAL A 68 3.37 4.43 -1.35
CA VAL A 68 2.94 3.72 -2.57
C VAL A 68 3.20 4.57 -3.82
N LEU A 69 2.99 5.89 -3.71
CA LEU A 69 3.28 6.82 -4.80
C LEU A 69 4.76 6.76 -5.20
N ASP A 70 5.68 6.75 -4.24
CA ASP A 70 7.11 6.59 -4.51
C ASP A 70 7.43 5.26 -5.19
N CYS A 71 6.75 4.18 -4.80
CA CYS A 71 6.88 2.88 -5.48
C CYS A 71 6.48 2.99 -6.95
N CYS A 72 5.32 3.58 -7.24
CA CYS A 72 4.83 3.77 -8.60
C CYS A 72 5.73 4.71 -9.42
N MET A 73 6.30 5.75 -8.79
CA MET A 73 7.24 6.66 -9.45
C MET A 73 8.59 5.98 -9.75
N ALA A 74 9.05 5.06 -8.88
CA ALA A 74 10.22 4.24 -9.15
C ALA A 74 10.03 3.35 -10.39
N VAL A 75 8.83 2.79 -10.58
CA VAL A 75 8.45 2.05 -11.80
C VAL A 75 8.45 2.96 -13.02
N LYS A 76 7.82 4.14 -12.94
CA LYS A 76 7.79 5.12 -14.03
C LYS A 76 9.21 5.52 -14.48
N ALA A 77 10.10 5.68 -13.51
CA ALA A 77 11.52 5.98 -13.72
C ALA A 77 12.38 4.78 -14.15
N GLY A 78 11.83 3.55 -14.18
CA GLY A 78 12.56 2.34 -14.56
C GLY A 78 13.49 1.75 -13.49
N LYS A 79 13.38 2.21 -12.23
CA LYS A 79 14.16 1.69 -11.08
C LYS A 79 13.64 0.34 -10.58
N ALA A 80 12.35 0.09 -10.78
CA ALA A 80 11.67 -1.18 -10.55
C ALA A 80 10.87 -1.57 -11.79
N ASP A 81 10.57 -2.85 -11.94
CA ASP A 81 9.77 -3.39 -13.05
C ASP A 81 8.26 -3.31 -12.76
N ALA A 82 7.88 -3.45 -11.50
CA ALA A 82 6.50 -3.34 -11.03
C ALA A 82 6.42 -2.73 -9.62
N ALA A 83 5.30 -2.11 -9.28
CA ALA A 83 4.94 -1.76 -7.92
C ALA A 83 3.83 -2.72 -7.49
N ALA A 84 3.95 -3.33 -6.32
CA ALA A 84 2.92 -4.25 -5.79
C ALA A 84 2.26 -3.62 -4.57
N TYR A 85 0.95 -3.42 -4.66
CA TYR A 85 0.14 -2.86 -3.58
C TYR A 85 -1.36 -3.08 -3.81
N ASP A 86 -2.18 -2.61 -2.88
CA ASP A 86 -3.64 -2.70 -2.92
C ASP A 86 -4.20 -2.11 -4.23
N GLU A 87 -5.00 -2.92 -4.93
CA GLU A 87 -5.49 -2.60 -6.27
C GLU A 87 -6.20 -1.24 -6.39
N PRO A 88 -7.12 -0.83 -5.49
CA PRO A 88 -7.82 0.45 -5.62
C PRO A 88 -6.87 1.65 -5.55
N ILE A 89 -5.82 1.54 -4.73
CA ILE A 89 -4.81 2.58 -4.57
C ILE A 89 -3.96 2.67 -5.83
N LEU A 90 -3.52 1.53 -6.36
CA LEU A 90 -2.76 1.50 -7.62
C LEU A 90 -3.57 2.06 -8.79
N LYS A 91 -4.87 1.75 -8.88
CA LYS A 91 -5.77 2.30 -9.90
C LYS A 91 -5.88 3.81 -9.79
N ASN A 92 -6.10 4.32 -8.58
CA ASN A 92 -6.16 5.76 -8.32
C ASN A 92 -4.85 6.46 -8.70
N ILE A 93 -3.69 5.89 -8.34
CA ILE A 93 -2.39 6.45 -8.73
C ILE A 93 -2.20 6.42 -10.25
N ALA A 94 -2.51 5.31 -10.92
CA ALA A 94 -2.37 5.19 -12.38
C ALA A 94 -3.25 6.21 -13.12
N ALA A 95 -4.49 6.42 -12.68
CA ALA A 95 -5.41 7.40 -13.27
C ALA A 95 -4.85 8.84 -13.25
N LYS A 96 -4.05 9.17 -12.23
CA LYS A 96 -3.43 10.50 -12.07
C LYS A 96 -2.02 10.59 -12.69
N ASN A 97 -1.46 9.49 -13.16
CA ASN A 97 -0.07 9.42 -13.61
C ASN A 97 0.05 8.72 -14.98
N PRO A 98 -0.04 9.47 -16.10
CA PRO A 98 0.13 8.92 -17.43
C PRO A 98 1.44 8.13 -17.59
N GLY A 99 1.39 7.03 -18.35
CA GLY A 99 2.50 6.11 -18.55
C GLY A 99 2.63 5.00 -17.49
N LEU A 100 1.68 4.92 -16.56
CA LEU A 100 1.55 3.81 -15.60
C LEU A 100 0.21 3.12 -15.78
N ALA A 101 0.17 1.81 -15.54
CA ALA A 101 -1.08 1.06 -15.52
C ALA A 101 -1.03 -0.13 -14.58
N VAL A 102 -2.20 -0.47 -14.04
CA VAL A 102 -2.40 -1.68 -13.24
C VAL A 102 -2.67 -2.85 -14.18
N LEU A 103 -2.03 -3.99 -13.94
CA LEU A 103 -2.33 -5.22 -14.64
C LEU A 103 -3.78 -5.66 -14.33
N PRO A 104 -4.50 -6.26 -15.29
CA PRO A 104 -5.90 -6.64 -15.10
C PRO A 104 -6.08 -7.78 -14.08
N GLU A 105 -5.05 -8.62 -13.92
CA GLU A 105 -5.05 -9.73 -12.96
C GLU A 105 -4.41 -9.30 -11.64
N MET A 106 -5.08 -9.58 -10.53
CA MET A 106 -4.48 -9.44 -9.20
C MET A 106 -3.41 -10.52 -8.95
N ILE A 107 -2.44 -10.17 -8.11
CA ILE A 107 -1.45 -11.12 -7.59
C ILE A 107 -2.15 -12.06 -6.60
N THR A 108 -2.91 -11.49 -5.66
CA THR A 108 -3.72 -12.21 -4.66
C THR A 108 -4.99 -11.43 -4.33
N VAL A 109 -5.94 -12.13 -3.71
CA VAL A 109 -7.14 -11.54 -3.07
C VAL A 109 -6.95 -11.62 -1.57
N ASP A 110 -7.41 -10.61 -0.85
CA ASP A 110 -7.36 -10.54 0.61
C ASP A 110 -8.55 -9.73 1.17
N ASN A 111 -8.53 -9.50 2.48
CA ASN A 111 -9.60 -8.81 3.21
C ASN A 111 -8.99 -7.73 4.11
N TYR A 112 -9.61 -6.55 4.13
CA TYR A 112 -9.19 -5.43 4.98
C TYR A 112 -10.06 -5.32 6.22
N GLY A 113 -9.43 -5.05 7.35
CA GLY A 113 -10.08 -4.88 8.64
C GLY A 113 -9.49 -3.72 9.43
N PHE A 114 -10.31 -3.15 10.32
CA PHE A 114 -9.78 -2.32 11.40
C PHE A 114 -9.20 -3.25 12.46
N ALA A 115 -8.22 -2.76 13.22
CA ALA A 115 -7.72 -3.49 14.37
C ALA A 115 -7.81 -2.67 15.64
N VAL A 116 -8.01 -3.37 16.75
CA VAL A 116 -8.07 -2.84 18.11
C VAL A 116 -7.12 -3.65 19.01
N ALA A 117 -6.89 -3.17 20.23
CA ALA A 117 -6.09 -3.92 21.20
C ALA A 117 -6.68 -5.33 21.42
N PRO A 118 -5.85 -6.38 21.64
CA PRO A 118 -6.31 -7.77 21.74
C PRO A 118 -7.45 -8.03 22.73
N ASP A 119 -7.53 -7.24 23.80
CA ASP A 119 -8.52 -7.33 24.87
C ASP A 119 -9.73 -6.41 24.68
N ASN A 120 -9.73 -5.53 23.67
CA ASN A 120 -10.79 -4.56 23.43
C ASN A 120 -11.93 -5.11 22.55
N GLN A 121 -12.60 -6.15 23.07
CA GLN A 121 -13.71 -6.80 22.38
C GLN A 121 -14.90 -5.85 22.16
N GLU A 122 -15.13 -4.90 23.06
CA GLU A 122 -16.21 -3.91 22.95
C GLU A 122 -16.02 -3.02 21.71
N LEU A 123 -14.82 -2.47 21.49
CA LEU A 123 -14.56 -1.62 20.32
C LEU A 123 -14.60 -2.42 19.01
N LYS A 124 -14.10 -3.67 19.01
CA LYS A 124 -14.27 -4.57 17.85
C LYS A 124 -15.75 -4.72 17.51
N THR A 125 -16.58 -5.08 18.49
CA THR A 125 -18.02 -5.28 18.28
C THR A 125 -18.70 -4.01 17.79
N ALA A 126 -18.33 -2.84 18.33
CA ALA A 126 -18.86 -1.56 17.85
C ALA A 126 -18.51 -1.30 16.38
N ILE A 127 -17.29 -1.63 15.93
CA ILE A 127 -16.88 -1.52 14.52
C ILE A 127 -17.73 -2.45 13.65
N ASP A 128 -17.85 -3.72 14.04
CA ASP A 128 -18.61 -4.71 13.28
C ASP A 128 -20.09 -4.33 13.15
N ASP A 129 -20.69 -3.83 14.23
CA ASP A 129 -22.07 -3.35 14.25
C ASP A 129 -22.27 -2.17 13.32
N VAL A 130 -21.34 -1.19 13.31
CA VAL A 130 -21.37 -0.07 12.36
C VAL A 130 -21.31 -0.57 10.93
N VAL A 131 -20.36 -1.44 10.59
CA VAL A 131 -20.22 -1.97 9.23
C VAL A 131 -21.53 -2.65 8.79
N ARG A 132 -22.15 -3.44 9.68
CA ARG A 132 -23.42 -4.12 9.42
C ARG A 132 -24.57 -3.13 9.21
N GLU A 133 -24.67 -2.11 10.05
CA GLU A 133 -25.70 -1.05 9.96
C GLU A 133 -25.57 -0.25 8.67
N LEU A 134 -24.34 0.16 8.30
CA LEU A 134 -24.06 0.90 7.07
C LEU A 134 -24.38 0.07 5.82
N LYS A 135 -24.14 -1.24 5.84
CA LYS A 135 -24.54 -2.14 4.75
C LYS A 135 -26.06 -2.28 4.67
N ALA A 136 -26.73 -2.42 5.81
CA ALA A 136 -28.18 -2.63 5.87
C ALA A 136 -28.99 -1.39 5.43
N ASN A 137 -28.47 -0.18 5.66
CA ASN A 137 -29.16 1.07 5.36
C ASN A 137 -28.74 1.73 4.03
N GLY A 138 -27.81 1.11 3.28
CA GLY A 138 -27.31 1.62 2.00
C GLY A 138 -26.25 2.71 2.09
N THR A 139 -25.85 3.16 3.29
CA THR A 139 -24.77 4.14 3.44
C THR A 139 -23.42 3.58 3.00
N TYR A 140 -23.17 2.27 3.18
CA TYR A 140 -21.97 1.62 2.67
C TYR A 140 -21.84 1.75 1.14
N ASP A 141 -22.93 1.58 0.39
CA ASP A 141 -22.90 1.72 -1.07
C ASP A 141 -22.65 3.17 -1.50
N GLN A 142 -23.16 4.15 -0.73
CA GLN A 142 -22.84 5.56 -0.92
C GLN A 142 -21.36 5.84 -0.65
N MET A 143 -20.78 5.25 0.40
CA MET A 143 -19.34 5.32 0.67
C MET A 143 -18.53 4.74 -0.49
N MET A 144 -18.92 3.58 -1.01
CA MET A 144 -18.25 2.94 -2.13
C MET A 144 -18.26 3.84 -3.37
N THR A 145 -19.40 4.43 -3.69
CA THR A 145 -19.54 5.36 -4.83
C THR A 145 -18.67 6.60 -4.65
N ARG A 146 -18.59 7.13 -3.42
CA ARG A 146 -17.84 8.33 -3.06
C ARG A 146 -16.33 8.13 -3.17
N TRP A 147 -15.82 7.04 -2.59
CA TRP A 147 -14.38 6.81 -2.45
C TRP A 147 -13.78 6.01 -3.60
N PHE A 148 -14.57 5.20 -4.29
CA PHE A 148 -14.12 4.36 -5.41
C PHE A 148 -14.95 4.61 -6.68
N PRO A 149 -14.99 5.86 -7.19
CA PRO A 149 -15.76 6.15 -8.39
C PRO A 149 -15.15 5.44 -9.61
N GLN A 150 -16.00 5.02 -10.54
CA GLN A 150 -15.55 4.38 -11.80
C GLN A 150 -14.68 5.32 -12.66
N SER A 151 -14.83 6.62 -12.49
CA SER A 151 -14.07 7.66 -13.19
C SER A 151 -13.95 8.90 -12.30
N GLY A 152 -12.84 9.63 -12.44
CA GLY A 152 -12.55 10.83 -11.66
C GLY A 152 -11.75 10.55 -10.40
N SER A 153 -11.83 11.46 -9.43
CA SER A 153 -11.19 11.36 -8.13
C SER A 153 -12.24 11.08 -7.04
N PRO A 154 -11.83 10.53 -5.89
CA PRO A 154 -12.71 10.41 -4.73
C PRO A 154 -13.36 11.75 -4.38
N ASP A 155 -14.61 11.70 -3.94
CA ASP A 155 -15.37 12.88 -3.55
C ASP A 155 -15.09 13.28 -2.09
N HIS A 156 -15.66 14.39 -1.63
CA HIS A 156 -15.40 14.98 -0.32
C HIS A 156 -16.04 14.20 0.85
N MET A 157 -15.41 14.33 2.01
CA MET A 157 -15.92 13.79 3.28
C MET A 157 -17.35 14.31 3.58
N PRO A 158 -18.37 13.46 3.80
CA PRO A 158 -19.67 13.92 4.26
C PRO A 158 -19.60 14.53 5.67
N ALA A 159 -20.55 15.42 5.96
CA ALA A 159 -20.70 15.96 7.30
C ALA A 159 -21.29 14.90 8.25
N ILE A 160 -20.43 14.33 9.10
CA ILE A 160 -20.83 13.39 10.16
C ILE A 160 -20.79 14.13 11.49
N LYS A 161 -21.94 14.24 12.15
CA LYS A 161 -22.04 14.88 13.47
C LYS A 161 -21.49 13.95 14.54
N LEU A 162 -20.42 14.36 15.20
CA LEU A 162 -19.81 13.64 16.33
C LEU A 162 -20.15 14.34 17.64
N ASP A 163 -20.74 13.58 18.57
CA ASP A 163 -20.91 14.01 19.96
C ASP A 163 -19.61 13.72 20.72
N GLY A 164 -19.13 14.63 21.54
CA GLY A 164 -17.94 14.42 22.38
C GLY A 164 -18.27 14.00 23.81
N GLY A 165 -19.54 13.77 24.12
CA GLY A 165 -20.02 13.50 25.47
C GLY A 165 -19.38 12.29 26.15
N ARG A 166 -18.94 11.28 25.37
CA ARG A 166 -18.25 10.08 25.89
C ARG A 166 -16.73 10.07 25.67
N GLY A 167 -16.13 11.20 25.30
CA GLY A 167 -14.69 11.36 25.16
C GLY A 167 -14.19 11.37 23.71
N VAL A 168 -12.97 10.89 23.50
CA VAL A 168 -12.25 10.91 22.22
C VAL A 168 -11.82 9.49 21.86
N LEU A 169 -12.16 9.06 20.65
CA LEU A 169 -11.69 7.83 20.02
C LEU A 169 -10.50 8.18 19.11
N LYS A 170 -9.33 7.62 19.40
CA LYS A 170 -8.10 7.85 18.62
C LYS A 170 -7.93 6.78 17.56
N LEU A 171 -7.98 7.20 16.30
CA LEU A 171 -7.69 6.37 15.14
C LEU A 171 -6.24 6.58 14.70
N GLY A 172 -5.41 5.54 14.78
CA GLY A 172 -4.13 5.52 14.07
C GLY A 172 -4.33 5.20 12.59
N THR A 173 -3.71 5.96 11.69
CA THR A 173 -3.79 5.74 10.24
C THR A 173 -2.50 6.16 9.53
N ALA A 174 -2.35 5.73 8.27
CA ALA A 174 -1.33 6.19 7.36
C ALA A 174 -2.00 6.95 6.20
N ALA A 175 -1.93 8.28 6.22
CA ALA A 175 -2.64 9.16 5.29
C ALA A 175 -1.95 9.30 3.91
N VAL A 176 -1.51 8.18 3.34
CA VAL A 176 -0.80 8.07 2.05
C VAL A 176 -1.41 6.98 1.15
N THR A 177 -2.63 6.53 1.46
CA THR A 177 -3.30 5.38 0.85
C THR A 177 -4.62 5.78 0.18
N GLU A 178 -4.63 6.88 -0.58
CA GLU A 178 -5.83 7.35 -1.30
C GLU A 178 -6.40 6.23 -2.19
N PRO A 179 -7.69 5.85 -2.04
CA PRO A 179 -8.77 6.62 -1.41
C PRO A 179 -9.18 6.22 0.03
N PHE A 180 -8.43 5.34 0.68
CA PHE A 180 -8.77 4.82 2.01
C PHE A 180 -8.45 5.80 3.14
N SER A 181 -7.23 6.31 3.18
CA SER A 181 -6.77 7.31 4.14
C SER A 181 -5.75 8.24 3.47
N PHE A 182 -6.08 9.52 3.33
CA PHE A 182 -5.22 10.47 2.65
C PHE A 182 -5.48 11.91 3.09
N VAL A 183 -4.53 12.79 2.80
CA VAL A 183 -4.68 14.23 3.04
C VAL A 183 -5.32 14.88 1.81
N ASP A 184 -6.46 15.54 1.98
CA ASP A 184 -7.12 16.27 0.90
C ASP A 184 -6.51 17.66 0.64
N GLY A 185 -7.06 18.36 -0.36
CA GLY A 185 -6.64 19.74 -0.68
C GLY A 185 -6.83 20.76 0.45
N SER A 186 -7.65 20.43 1.46
CA SER A 186 -7.87 21.25 2.66
C SER A 186 -6.94 20.90 3.83
N GLN A 187 -5.94 20.03 3.59
CA GLN A 187 -5.00 19.53 4.60
C GLN A 187 -5.67 18.71 5.71
N LYS A 188 -6.83 18.11 5.44
CA LYS A 188 -7.51 17.20 6.37
C LYS A 188 -7.28 15.76 5.97
N VAL A 189 -7.11 14.90 6.97
CA VAL A 189 -7.10 13.44 6.73
C VAL A 189 -8.54 12.99 6.50
N VAL A 190 -8.79 12.44 5.32
CA VAL A 190 -10.09 11.97 4.83
C VAL A 190 -9.93 10.60 4.17
N GLY A 191 -11.04 10.00 3.77
CA GLY A 191 -11.04 8.75 3.02
C GLY A 191 -12.07 7.76 3.55
N PHE A 192 -12.16 6.63 2.88
CA PHE A 192 -13.09 5.55 3.24
C PHE A 192 -12.95 5.11 4.70
N ASP A 193 -11.71 4.91 5.18
CA ASP A 193 -11.45 4.46 6.54
C ASP A 193 -11.79 5.54 7.57
N ILE A 194 -11.57 6.81 7.20
CA ILE A 194 -11.91 7.96 8.05
C ILE A 194 -13.42 8.12 8.16
N GLU A 195 -14.18 7.87 7.08
CA GLU A 195 -15.64 7.84 7.14
C GLU A 195 -16.14 6.76 8.08
N LEU A 196 -15.64 5.54 7.89
CA LEU A 196 -16.06 4.40 8.69
C LEU A 196 -15.75 4.62 10.17
N ALA A 197 -14.55 5.09 10.50
CA ALA A 197 -14.18 5.44 11.87
C ALA A 197 -15.01 6.60 12.44
N SER A 198 -15.47 7.54 11.60
CA SER A 198 -16.37 8.61 12.03
C SER A 198 -17.74 8.06 12.43
N TYR A 199 -18.28 7.08 11.70
CA TYR A 199 -19.52 6.40 12.11
C TYR A 199 -19.33 5.57 13.40
N VAL A 200 -18.16 4.95 13.60
CA VAL A 200 -17.82 4.29 14.87
C VAL A 200 -17.79 5.28 16.03
N ALA A 201 -17.10 6.40 15.88
CA ALA A 201 -17.08 7.46 16.88
C ALA A 201 -18.49 8.00 17.16
N GLN A 202 -19.32 8.20 16.12
CA GLN A 202 -20.71 8.63 16.27
C GLN A 202 -21.55 7.63 17.07
N LYS A 203 -21.48 6.34 16.75
CA LYS A 203 -22.18 5.28 17.50
C LYS A 203 -21.74 5.26 18.97
N LEU A 204 -20.45 5.48 19.20
CA LEU A 204 -19.86 5.57 20.52
C LEU A 204 -20.10 6.93 21.21
N GLY A 205 -20.78 7.89 20.59
CA GLY A 205 -20.98 9.23 21.19
C GLY A 205 -19.66 9.91 21.58
N MET A 206 -18.60 9.63 20.81
CA MET A 206 -17.25 10.15 20.99
C MET A 206 -16.86 11.05 19.82
N LYS A 207 -15.91 11.95 20.06
CA LYS A 207 -15.16 12.62 18.99
C LYS A 207 -14.18 11.64 18.36
N LEU A 208 -13.85 11.86 17.10
CA LEU A 208 -12.76 11.17 16.41
C LEU A 208 -11.51 12.06 16.42
N GLU A 209 -10.39 11.54 16.90
CA GLU A 209 -9.07 12.13 16.72
C GLU A 209 -8.27 11.23 15.78
N VAL A 210 -7.83 11.77 14.65
CA VAL A 210 -7.03 11.03 13.67
C VAL A 210 -5.56 11.29 13.93
N VAL A 211 -4.82 10.22 14.22
CA VAL A 211 -3.38 10.22 14.47
C VAL A 211 -2.68 9.64 13.25
N ASN A 212 -2.18 10.51 12.38
CA ASN A 212 -1.43 10.12 11.19
C ASN A 212 -0.01 9.67 11.55
N MET A 213 0.43 8.53 11.01
CA MET A 213 1.73 7.92 11.29
C MET A 213 2.20 7.05 10.11
N ASP A 214 3.45 6.56 10.18
CA ASP A 214 3.93 5.55 9.24
C ASP A 214 3.19 4.22 9.43
N PHE A 215 2.88 3.53 8.33
CA PHE A 215 2.11 2.28 8.36
C PHE A 215 2.74 1.23 9.29
N GLY A 216 4.07 1.07 9.25
CA GLY A 216 4.79 0.14 10.12
C GLY A 216 4.71 0.46 11.63
N ALA A 217 4.33 1.69 12.00
CA ALA A 217 4.19 2.13 13.38
C ALA A 217 2.78 1.89 13.95
N MET A 218 1.81 1.47 13.13
CA MET A 218 0.39 1.36 13.54
C MET A 218 0.17 0.28 14.60
N ILE A 219 0.59 -0.97 14.34
CA ILE A 219 0.46 -2.07 15.32
C ILE A 219 1.24 -1.77 16.62
N PRO A 220 2.51 -1.30 16.57
CA PRO A 220 3.22 -0.86 17.78
C PRO A 220 2.50 0.26 18.55
N SER A 221 1.88 1.22 17.86
CA SER A 221 1.17 2.33 18.51
C SER A 221 -0.13 1.86 19.17
N LEU A 222 -0.85 0.95 18.53
CA LEU A 222 -2.06 0.33 19.09
C LEU A 222 -1.72 -0.51 20.33
N THR A 223 -0.73 -1.38 20.23
CA THR A 223 -0.32 -2.26 21.34
C THR A 223 0.28 -1.48 22.52
N ALA A 224 0.86 -0.31 22.26
CA ALA A 224 1.33 0.61 23.31
C ALA A 224 0.22 1.52 23.89
N GLY A 225 -1.02 1.40 23.43
CA GLY A 225 -2.15 2.22 23.90
C GLY A 225 -2.08 3.70 23.49
N LYS A 226 -1.32 4.04 22.44
CA LYS A 226 -1.24 5.42 21.92
C LYS A 226 -2.46 5.81 21.09
N VAL A 227 -3.12 4.82 20.50
CA VAL A 227 -4.36 4.92 19.72
C VAL A 227 -5.28 3.77 20.13
N ASP A 228 -6.59 3.95 19.97
CA ASP A 228 -7.60 2.98 20.41
C ASP A 228 -7.93 1.96 19.32
N MET A 229 -7.84 2.40 18.06
CA MET A 229 -8.03 1.58 16.87
C MET A 229 -7.09 2.03 15.75
N ILE A 230 -6.87 1.14 14.78
CA ILE A 230 -6.10 1.44 13.58
C ILE A 230 -6.86 1.03 12.31
N GLY A 231 -6.73 1.86 11.27
CA GLY A 231 -7.34 1.63 9.96
C GLY A 231 -6.58 2.40 8.88
N ALA A 232 -6.19 1.68 7.82
CA ALA A 232 -5.50 2.18 6.64
C ALA A 232 -5.42 1.02 5.62
N CYS A 233 -6.57 0.50 5.18
CA CYS A 233 -6.68 -0.71 4.34
C CYS A 233 -5.82 -1.90 4.82
N ILE A 234 -5.83 -2.18 6.13
CA ILE A 234 -4.93 -3.17 6.71
C ILE A 234 -5.39 -4.59 6.32
N THR A 235 -4.59 -5.27 5.51
CA THR A 235 -4.74 -6.71 5.24
C THR A 235 -4.80 -7.51 6.55
N ILE A 236 -5.86 -8.29 6.72
CA ILE A 236 -6.00 -9.26 7.80
C ILE A 236 -5.09 -10.46 7.47
N THR A 237 -4.15 -10.75 8.35
CA THR A 237 -3.26 -11.91 8.26
C THR A 237 -3.16 -12.60 9.61
N ASP A 238 -2.86 -13.91 9.63
CA ASP A 238 -2.66 -14.67 10.86
C ASP A 238 -1.55 -14.06 11.73
N GLU A 239 -0.45 -13.61 11.12
CA GLU A 239 0.67 -12.99 11.83
C GLU A 239 0.25 -11.69 12.55
N ARG A 240 -0.60 -10.88 11.92
CA ARG A 240 -1.12 -9.65 12.54
C ARG A 240 -2.18 -9.98 13.60
N ALA A 241 -3.05 -10.95 13.33
CA ALA A 241 -4.10 -11.39 14.26
C ALA A 241 -3.55 -11.98 15.57
N GLN A 242 -2.29 -12.43 15.58
CA GLN A 242 -1.60 -12.81 16.82
C GLN A 242 -1.26 -11.62 17.73
N LYS A 243 -1.20 -10.39 17.18
CA LYS A 243 -0.76 -9.17 17.88
C LYS A 243 -1.90 -8.20 18.18
N VAL A 244 -2.96 -8.24 17.39
CA VAL A 244 -4.12 -7.32 17.47
C VAL A 244 -5.41 -8.07 17.20
N LEU A 245 -6.52 -7.51 17.65
CA LEU A 245 -7.84 -8.04 17.38
C LEU A 245 -8.45 -7.31 16.19
N PHE A 246 -8.72 -8.04 15.09
CA PHE A 246 -9.35 -7.46 13.90
C PHE A 246 -10.88 -7.42 14.01
N SER A 247 -11.48 -6.41 13.38
CA SER A 247 -12.89 -6.40 13.00
C SER A 247 -13.19 -7.50 11.97
N GLU A 248 -14.47 -7.74 11.70
CA GLU A 248 -14.88 -8.40 10.46
C GLU A 248 -14.37 -7.61 9.24
N PRO A 249 -14.13 -8.28 8.10
CA PRO A 249 -13.76 -7.61 6.86
C PRO A 249 -14.78 -6.55 6.45
N TYR A 250 -14.33 -5.31 6.31
CA TYR A 250 -15.18 -4.24 5.78
C TYR A 250 -15.04 -4.09 4.27
N TYR A 251 -13.90 -4.48 3.70
CA TYR A 251 -13.60 -4.39 2.27
C TYR A 251 -12.85 -5.65 1.80
N GLN A 252 -13.25 -6.23 0.67
CA GLN A 252 -12.49 -7.31 0.01
C GLN A 252 -11.54 -6.69 -1.02
N GLY A 253 -10.25 -6.91 -0.82
CA GLY A 253 -9.19 -6.29 -1.58
C GLY A 253 -8.28 -7.29 -2.27
N GLY A 254 -7.05 -6.86 -2.50
CA GLY A 254 -6.03 -7.68 -3.11
C GLY A 254 -4.85 -6.87 -3.61
N ILE A 255 -3.69 -7.51 -3.60
CA ILE A 255 -2.48 -6.94 -4.18
C ILE A 255 -2.54 -7.09 -5.70
N ALA A 256 -2.36 -5.99 -6.40
CA ALA A 256 -2.15 -5.95 -7.85
C ALA A 256 -0.73 -5.46 -8.18
N ALA A 257 -0.38 -5.53 -9.46
CA ALA A 257 0.88 -4.99 -9.97
C ALA A 257 0.60 -3.76 -10.84
N LEU A 258 1.28 -2.66 -10.56
CA LEU A 258 1.36 -1.49 -11.43
C LEU A 258 2.69 -1.50 -12.18
N VAL A 259 2.62 -1.31 -13.49
CA VAL A 259 3.75 -1.37 -14.43
C VAL A 259 3.83 -0.10 -15.27
N LYS A 260 4.97 0.11 -15.92
CA LYS A 260 5.14 1.17 -16.92
C LYS A 260 4.49 0.76 -18.24
N GLN A 261 3.73 1.68 -18.86
CA GLN A 261 3.11 1.47 -20.18
C GLN A 261 4.03 1.85 -21.34
#